data_AF-A0A7S1IAG1-F1
#
_entry.id   AF-A0A7S1IAG1-F1
#
_cell.length_a   1.000
_cell.length_b   1.000
_cell.length_c   1.000
_cell.angle_alpha   90.00
_cell.angle_beta   90.00
_cell.angle_gamma   90.00
#
_symmetry.space_group_name_H-M   'P 1'
#
loop_
_entity.id
_entity.type
_entity.pdbx_description
1 polymer ?
#
loop_
_entity_poly.entity_id
_entity_poly.type
_entity_poly.pdbx_seq_one_letter_code
_entity_poly.pdbx_strand_id
1 'polypeptide(L)'
;VPLSWCVGGSRGNRDHTALRGMGRNTRQRTAAVALHHFMWLCLSPLVTWGAIRFEGNVVQYGHQVGIMNEIGTISHTVETWAKVSRIGTNNLGRYERVGTVLGNVDDPLSTSYEIINTGVMVTWWRMGEVALCGHTDLRDDQWHHLAWVRDKAQNRWFMYIDGAEESYSPCYGASHAGTDTVWVRPFWWGNDARWERMPFHGTLGYLRVWGVVRTAEELGKHMCTALQGDEAGLLHFYPFDEMTGKKAVDKAGGLDIALVNLKRSWVSVDDELHCTPRPLPTKTKPAVIEEELATSATLGTPLRASLNPTRKRSLERPTVHEELEMKEVREVKKEVKEMKEVREVREVKKVVSEVRKEMKEVKEMKEVRE
;
A
#
# COMPACT_ATOMS: atom_id res chain seq x y z
N VAL A 1 8.31 16.44 -32.55
CA VAL A 1 7.81 16.61 -33.93
C VAL A 1 8.97 17.15 -34.77
N PRO A 2 9.33 16.53 -35.90
CA PRO A 2 8.58 16.74 -37.14
C PRO A 2 7.99 15.48 -37.77
N LEU A 3 6.84 15.69 -38.41
CA LEU A 3 6.17 14.80 -39.35
C LEU A 3 6.92 14.74 -40.68
N SER A 4 6.80 13.62 -41.39
CA SER A 4 6.80 13.62 -42.86
C SER A 4 5.76 12.65 -43.42
N TRP A 5 4.93 13.19 -44.31
CA TRP A 5 4.04 12.48 -45.21
C TRP A 5 4.82 11.95 -46.41
N CYS A 6 4.41 10.80 -46.97
CA CYS A 6 4.68 10.48 -48.38
C CYS A 6 3.47 9.78 -49.01
N VAL A 7 2.84 10.49 -49.96
CA VAL A 7 1.96 9.97 -51.00
C VAL A 7 2.83 9.45 -52.14
N GLY A 8 2.46 8.33 -52.77
CA GLY A 8 3.08 7.86 -53.99
C GLY A 8 2.19 6.91 -54.76
N GLY A 9 1.43 7.45 -55.72
CA GLY A 9 0.83 6.67 -56.80
C GLY A 9 1.77 6.61 -58.01
N SER A 10 1.78 5.49 -58.73
CA SER A 10 2.24 5.45 -60.11
C SER A 10 1.42 4.46 -60.94
N ARG A 11 1.06 4.92 -62.13
CA ARG A 11 0.34 4.23 -63.21
C ARG A 11 1.27 3.26 -63.92
N GLY A 12 0.70 2.21 -64.54
CA GLY A 12 1.16 1.79 -65.87
C GLY A 12 1.13 0.30 -66.23
N ASN A 13 -0.01 -0.12 -66.81
CA ASN A 13 -0.12 -0.72 -68.15
C ASN A 13 0.07 -2.25 -68.40
N ARG A 14 -0.94 -2.76 -69.14
CA ARG A 14 -1.02 -3.85 -70.14
C ARG A 14 -1.26 -5.31 -69.73
N ASP A 15 -2.50 -5.71 -70.05
CA ASP A 15 -2.99 -6.95 -70.66
C ASP A 15 -1.95 -7.99 -71.12
N HIS A 16 -2.24 -9.28 -70.84
CA HIS A 16 -2.39 -10.31 -71.88
C HIS A 16 -3.00 -11.61 -71.33
N THR A 17 -3.89 -12.17 -72.15
CA THR A 17 -4.66 -13.42 -72.11
C THR A 17 -3.80 -14.69 -71.98
N ALA A 18 -4.26 -15.71 -71.25
CA ALA A 18 -3.86 -17.10 -71.48
C ALA A 18 -4.88 -18.13 -70.96
N LEU A 19 -5.29 -19.05 -71.84
CA LEU A 19 -6.07 -20.26 -71.57
C LEU A 19 -5.27 -21.46 -72.10
N ARG A 20 -5.35 -22.59 -71.35
CA ARG A 20 -5.03 -23.99 -71.70
C ARG A 20 -3.56 -24.42 -71.88
N GLY A 21 -3.24 -25.58 -71.28
CA GLY A 21 -2.27 -26.53 -71.85
C GLY A 21 -1.50 -27.41 -70.86
N MET A 22 -2.07 -28.59 -70.56
CA MET A 22 -1.49 -29.80 -69.94
C MET A 22 0.03 -30.05 -70.03
N GLY A 23 0.61 -30.59 -68.94
CA GLY A 23 1.20 -31.94 -68.96
C GLY A 23 2.70 -32.13 -68.61
N ARG A 24 2.94 -32.93 -67.55
CA ARG A 24 4.11 -33.81 -67.26
C ARG A 24 5.44 -33.11 -66.84
N ASN A 25 6.30 -33.65 -65.99
CA ASN A 25 6.25 -34.63 -64.89
C ASN A 25 7.56 -34.45 -64.09
N THR A 26 7.50 -34.65 -62.77
CA THR A 26 8.56 -35.10 -61.85
C THR A 26 9.87 -34.30 -61.56
N ARG A 27 10.15 -34.18 -60.25
CA ARG A 27 11.42 -33.90 -59.53
C ARG A 27 11.83 -32.44 -59.33
N GLN A 28 11.34 -31.85 -58.22
CA GLN A 28 12.11 -31.20 -57.16
C GLN A 28 11.12 -30.51 -56.21
N ARG A 29 10.81 -31.13 -55.07
CA ARG A 29 10.09 -30.49 -53.96
C ARG A 29 11.11 -30.15 -52.88
N THR A 30 11.74 -29.01 -53.01
CA THR A 30 12.49 -28.35 -51.93
C THR A 30 12.53 -26.86 -52.25
N ALA A 31 12.17 -26.06 -51.24
CA ALA A 31 12.25 -24.59 -51.20
C ALA A 31 11.30 -23.80 -52.12
N ALA A 32 10.24 -23.24 -51.52
CA ALA A 32 9.72 -21.87 -51.73
C ALA A 32 8.23 -21.77 -51.39
N VAL A 33 7.88 -21.87 -50.11
CA VAL A 33 6.67 -21.21 -49.56
C VAL A 33 7.06 -20.69 -48.18
N ALA A 34 7.80 -19.59 -48.17
CA ALA A 34 8.01 -18.77 -46.99
C ALA A 34 7.93 -17.32 -47.43
N LEU A 35 7.37 -16.46 -46.58
CA LEU A 35 7.03 -15.06 -46.80
C LEU A 35 5.67 -14.88 -47.49
N HIS A 36 4.60 -14.88 -46.70
CA HIS A 36 3.64 -13.77 -46.58
C HIS A 36 2.69 -14.08 -45.41
N HIS A 37 3.27 -14.19 -44.20
CA HIS A 37 2.56 -13.89 -42.96
C HIS A 37 3.46 -12.88 -42.25
N PHE A 38 3.46 -11.64 -42.75
CA PHE A 38 3.91 -10.51 -41.95
C PHE A 38 2.89 -10.35 -40.84
N MET A 39 3.14 -11.09 -39.77
CA MET A 39 2.53 -10.91 -38.47
C MET A 39 2.76 -9.44 -38.11
N TRP A 40 1.71 -8.63 -38.20
CA TRP A 40 1.63 -7.40 -37.46
C TRP A 40 1.63 -7.81 -35.97
N LEU A 41 2.80 -8.12 -35.45
CA LEU A 41 3.08 -7.89 -34.05
C LEU A 41 2.94 -6.38 -33.90
N CYS A 42 1.75 -5.94 -33.46
CA CYS A 42 1.66 -4.69 -32.73
C CYS A 42 2.70 -4.79 -31.62
N LEU A 43 3.88 -4.22 -31.85
CA LEU A 43 4.65 -3.63 -30.76
C LEU A 43 3.77 -2.49 -30.24
N SER A 44 2.74 -2.84 -29.47
CA SER A 44 2.32 -1.98 -28.39
C SER A 44 3.60 -1.70 -27.62
N PRO A 45 4.05 -0.44 -27.46
CA PRO A 45 5.17 -0.19 -26.59
C PRO A 45 4.83 -0.87 -25.27
N LEU A 46 5.68 -1.80 -24.84
CA LEU A 46 5.63 -2.33 -23.48
C LEU A 46 5.71 -1.08 -22.61
N VAL A 47 4.57 -0.65 -22.08
CA VAL A 47 4.55 0.39 -21.05
C VAL A 47 5.29 -0.28 -19.90
N THR A 48 6.54 0.10 -19.69
CA THR A 48 7.29 -0.37 -18.52
C THR A 48 6.82 0.47 -17.36
N TRP A 49 5.98 -0.13 -16.52
CA TRP A 49 5.47 0.50 -15.32
C TRP A 49 6.63 0.55 -14.32
N GLY A 50 6.85 1.71 -13.70
CA GLY A 50 7.82 1.83 -12.62
C GLY A 50 7.17 1.71 -11.25
N ALA A 51 7.94 1.21 -10.29
CA ALA A 51 7.55 1.18 -8.90
C ALA A 51 8.78 1.35 -7.99
N ILE A 52 8.53 1.61 -6.71
CA ILE A 52 9.55 1.81 -5.69
C ILE A 52 9.40 0.74 -4.62
N ARG A 53 10.51 0.04 -4.34
CA ARG A 53 10.64 -0.92 -3.25
C ARG A 53 11.06 -0.24 -1.95
N PHE A 54 10.30 -0.52 -0.89
CA PHE A 54 10.53 -0.09 0.48
C PHE A 54 10.92 -1.30 1.34
N GLU A 55 12.01 -1.18 2.10
CA GLU A 55 12.61 -2.30 2.84
C GLU A 55 12.19 -2.39 4.32
N GLY A 56 11.25 -1.55 4.77
CA GLY A 56 10.64 -1.61 6.10
C GLY A 56 11.52 -1.30 7.33
N ASN A 57 12.84 -1.49 7.26
CA ASN A 57 13.77 -1.25 8.37
C ASN A 57 14.66 -0.02 8.18
N VAL A 58 14.62 0.57 6.99
CA VAL A 58 15.34 1.79 6.65
C VAL A 58 14.32 2.89 6.56
N VAL A 59 14.67 4.10 7.02
CA VAL A 59 13.80 5.23 6.73
C VAL A 59 13.93 5.62 5.28
N GLN A 60 13.12 4.94 4.48
CA GLN A 60 12.83 5.21 3.10
C GLN A 60 11.46 5.86 3.05
N TYR A 61 11.38 6.98 2.33
CA TYR A 61 10.13 7.69 2.14
C TYR A 61 10.22 8.59 0.92
N GLY A 62 9.08 8.76 0.25
CA GLY A 62 8.85 9.90 -0.60
C GLY A 62 8.41 11.07 0.27
N HIS A 63 9.20 12.13 0.33
CA HIS A 63 8.80 13.38 0.97
C HIS A 63 8.13 14.27 -0.08
N GLN A 64 6.84 14.52 0.04
CA GLN A 64 6.17 15.45 -0.85
C GLN A 64 6.67 16.88 -0.60
N VAL A 65 7.01 17.59 -1.68
CA VAL A 65 7.43 18.99 -1.60
C VAL A 65 6.20 19.89 -1.61
N GLY A 66 5.40 19.84 -0.54
CA GLY A 66 4.17 20.62 -0.37
C GLY A 66 3.04 19.81 0.28
N ILE A 67 1.86 20.40 0.38
CA ILE A 67 0.70 19.81 1.09
C ILE A 67 -0.47 19.70 0.11
N MET A 68 -1.01 18.49 -0.08
CA MET A 68 -2.23 18.21 -0.85
C MET A 68 -3.48 18.66 -0.08
N ASN A 69 -3.64 19.96 0.15
CA ASN A 69 -4.78 20.47 0.92
C ASN A 69 -6.11 20.39 0.16
N GLU A 70 -6.09 20.24 -1.17
CA GLU A 70 -7.31 20.15 -1.98
C GLU A 70 -8.20 19.00 -1.53
N ILE A 71 -7.62 17.83 -1.25
CA ILE A 71 -8.38 16.62 -0.85
C ILE A 71 -8.97 16.71 0.57
N GLY A 72 -8.60 17.73 1.36
CA GLY A 72 -9.07 17.93 2.72
C GLY A 72 -10.54 18.34 2.84
N THR A 73 -11.05 19.01 1.80
CA THR A 73 -12.39 19.65 1.83
C THR A 73 -13.35 19.09 0.78
N ILE A 74 -12.92 18.14 -0.05
CA ILE A 74 -13.70 17.57 -1.15
C ILE A 74 -13.85 16.05 -1.02
N SER A 75 -14.79 15.49 -1.79
CA SER A 75 -14.78 14.07 -2.11
C SER A 75 -13.57 13.75 -2.99
N HIS A 76 -12.91 12.63 -2.76
CA HIS A 76 -11.68 12.29 -3.48
C HIS A 76 -11.44 10.78 -3.51
N THR A 77 -10.52 10.37 -4.37
CA THR A 77 -10.02 9.00 -4.44
C THR A 77 -8.49 9.02 -4.46
N VAL A 78 -7.86 8.26 -3.57
CA VAL A 78 -6.41 7.97 -3.64
C VAL A 78 -6.25 6.52 -4.06
N GLU A 79 -5.51 6.26 -5.12
CA GLU A 79 -5.25 4.89 -5.61
C GLU A 79 -3.76 4.64 -5.88
N THR A 80 -3.35 3.38 -5.71
CA THR A 80 -1.98 2.93 -5.98
C THR A 80 -1.94 1.42 -6.21
N TRP A 81 -0.94 0.96 -6.96
CA TRP A 81 -0.56 -0.44 -6.98
C TRP A 81 0.39 -0.75 -5.83
N ALA A 82 0.12 -1.82 -5.09
CA ALA A 82 0.93 -2.27 -3.97
C ALA A 82 1.21 -3.77 -4.06
N LYS A 83 2.48 -4.16 -3.90
CA LYS A 83 2.91 -5.54 -3.64
C LYS A 83 3.38 -5.63 -2.20
N VAL A 84 2.53 -6.20 -1.34
CA VAL A 84 2.80 -6.25 0.10
C VAL A 84 3.60 -7.51 0.43
N SER A 85 4.67 -7.34 1.21
CA SER A 85 5.56 -8.46 1.55
C SER A 85 4.84 -9.52 2.37
N ARG A 86 5.19 -10.80 2.15
CA ARG A 86 4.80 -11.89 3.06
C ARG A 86 5.46 -11.74 4.42
N ILE A 87 4.81 -12.27 5.45
CA ILE A 87 5.43 -12.39 6.78
C ILE A 87 6.74 -13.18 6.66
N GLY A 88 7.81 -12.65 7.26
CA GLY A 88 9.15 -13.24 7.22
C GLY A 88 9.99 -12.79 6.03
N THR A 89 9.46 -12.01 5.08
CA THR A 89 10.22 -11.42 3.97
C THR A 89 10.30 -9.91 4.11
N ASN A 90 11.32 -9.29 3.50
CA ASN A 90 11.50 -7.83 3.45
C ASN A 90 11.33 -7.14 4.83
N ASN A 91 11.88 -7.79 5.86
CA ASN A 91 11.82 -7.38 7.27
C ASN A 91 10.42 -7.31 7.91
N LEU A 92 9.37 -7.84 7.26
CA LEU A 92 8.04 -7.86 7.85
C LEU A 92 7.91 -8.99 8.87
N GLY A 93 7.99 -8.66 10.16
CA GLY A 93 7.73 -9.58 11.26
C GLY A 93 6.25 -9.99 11.38
N ARG A 94 5.97 -11.07 12.12
CA ARG A 94 4.60 -11.58 12.32
C ARG A 94 3.65 -10.56 12.95
N TYR A 95 4.15 -9.73 13.86
CA TYR A 95 3.39 -8.71 14.56
C TYR A 95 3.71 -7.29 14.07
N GLU A 96 4.61 -7.19 13.09
CA GLU A 96 5.06 -5.93 12.54
C GLU A 96 3.97 -5.32 11.66
N ARG A 97 3.85 -4.00 11.69
CA ARG A 97 2.88 -3.31 10.84
C ARG A 97 3.42 -3.31 9.41
N VAL A 98 2.56 -3.55 8.40
CA VAL A 98 3.00 -3.46 7.00
C VAL A 98 3.45 -2.05 6.65
N GLY A 99 2.80 -1.03 7.21
CA GLY A 99 3.26 0.36 7.17
C GLY A 99 2.32 1.29 6.42
N THR A 100 2.81 2.50 6.16
CA THR A 100 2.02 3.59 5.58
C THR A 100 2.25 3.69 4.08
N VAL A 101 1.16 3.72 3.31
CA VAL A 101 1.22 3.99 1.86
C VAL A 101 1.36 5.47 1.62
N LEU A 102 0.51 6.28 2.25
CA LEU A 102 0.54 7.73 2.19
C LEU A 102 0.00 8.30 3.49
N GLY A 103 0.75 9.17 4.17
CA GLY A 103 0.28 9.75 5.43
C GLY A 103 1.10 10.92 5.93
N ASN A 104 0.52 11.71 6.83
CA ASN A 104 1.17 12.87 7.44
C ASN A 104 1.08 12.86 8.98
N VAL A 105 1.06 11.67 9.57
CA VAL A 105 0.88 11.48 11.02
C VAL A 105 2.04 12.11 11.80
N ASP A 106 1.71 13.18 12.51
CA ASP A 106 2.02 13.51 13.92
C ASP A 106 1.42 14.92 14.15
N ASP A 107 0.14 15.04 13.79
CA ASP A 107 -0.64 16.29 13.76
C ASP A 107 -2.09 15.97 14.18
N PRO A 108 -2.78 16.83 14.96
CA PRO A 108 -4.16 16.63 15.40
C PRO A 108 -5.18 16.38 14.27
N LEU A 109 -4.85 16.83 13.06
CA LEU A 109 -5.67 16.69 11.86
C LEU A 109 -5.07 15.70 10.87
N SER A 110 -4.09 14.91 11.29
CA SER A 110 -3.39 13.97 10.42
C SER A 110 -4.30 12.91 9.80
N THR A 111 -3.92 12.52 8.59
CA THR A 111 -4.57 11.52 7.76
C THR A 111 -3.53 10.51 7.29
N SER A 112 -3.90 9.24 7.26
CA SER A 112 -3.06 8.18 6.69
C SER A 112 -3.87 7.07 6.04
N TYR A 113 -3.30 6.56 4.95
CA TYR A 113 -3.72 5.38 4.23
C TYR A 113 -2.66 4.31 4.47
N GLU A 114 -3.05 3.23 5.15
CA GLU A 114 -2.11 2.30 5.74
C GLU A 114 -2.51 0.86 5.47
N ILE A 115 -1.55 -0.05 5.72
CA ILE A 115 -1.81 -1.47 5.87
C ILE A 115 -1.25 -1.89 7.22
N ILE A 116 -2.07 -2.54 8.04
CA ILE A 116 -1.71 -2.84 9.43
C ILE A 116 -1.06 -4.21 9.60
N ASN A 117 -0.70 -4.57 10.83
CA ASN A 117 -0.03 -5.84 11.14
C ASN A 117 -0.87 -7.09 10.87
N THR A 118 -2.17 -6.95 10.57
CA THR A 118 -3.02 -8.04 10.06
C THR A 118 -3.11 -8.05 8.53
N GLY A 119 -2.38 -7.17 7.84
CA GLY A 119 -2.35 -7.08 6.39
C GLY A 119 -3.56 -6.39 5.75
N VAL A 120 -4.50 -5.87 6.54
CA VAL A 120 -5.70 -5.19 6.04
C VAL A 120 -5.44 -3.71 5.80
N MET A 121 -6.13 -3.15 4.79
CA MET A 121 -6.16 -1.71 4.53
C MET A 121 -6.80 -0.96 5.70
N VAL A 122 -6.26 0.20 6.03
CA VAL A 122 -6.85 1.12 7.02
C VAL A 122 -6.84 2.54 6.51
N THR A 123 -7.93 3.26 6.79
CA THR A 123 -8.02 4.72 6.64
C THR A 123 -8.00 5.34 8.02
N TRP A 124 -7.17 6.36 8.22
CA TRP A 124 -7.25 7.28 9.37
C TRP A 124 -7.52 8.68 8.86
N TRP A 125 -8.58 9.32 9.37
CA TRP A 125 -8.91 10.70 9.07
C TRP A 125 -8.95 11.53 10.34
N ARG A 126 -8.22 12.65 10.35
CA ARG A 126 -8.10 13.58 11.49
C ARG A 126 -7.89 12.86 12.83
N MET A 127 -6.77 12.13 12.94
CA MET A 127 -6.42 11.35 14.14
C MET A 127 -7.50 10.35 14.60
N GLY A 128 -8.27 9.79 13.66
CA GLY A 128 -9.23 8.73 13.96
C GLY A 128 -10.63 9.21 14.30
N GLU A 129 -11.01 10.45 13.93
CA GLU A 129 -12.42 10.81 13.80
C GLU A 129 -13.15 9.76 12.93
N VAL A 130 -12.53 9.43 11.80
CA VAL A 130 -12.89 8.26 10.99
C VAL A 130 -11.71 7.31 10.99
N ALA A 131 -11.94 6.07 11.40
CA ALA A 131 -10.99 4.97 11.24
C ALA A 131 -11.69 3.72 10.71
N LEU A 132 -11.41 3.34 9.46
CA LEU A 132 -12.02 2.17 8.82
C LEU A 132 -10.96 1.10 8.52
N CYS A 133 -11.30 -0.15 8.83
CA CYS A 133 -10.46 -1.33 8.63
C CYS A 133 -11.12 -2.23 7.61
N GLY A 134 -10.37 -2.60 6.57
CA GLY A 134 -10.72 -3.70 5.68
C GLY A 134 -10.62 -5.06 6.38
N HIS A 135 -10.96 -6.12 5.67
CA HIS A 135 -10.95 -7.52 6.13
C HIS A 135 -10.01 -8.43 5.36
N THR A 136 -9.52 -7.99 4.19
CA THR A 136 -8.63 -8.75 3.31
C THR A 136 -7.17 -8.62 3.74
N ASP A 137 -6.51 -9.74 4.02
CA ASP A 137 -5.05 -9.77 4.28
C ASP A 137 -4.30 -9.70 2.95
N LEU A 138 -3.56 -8.62 2.74
CA LEU A 138 -2.81 -8.35 1.51
C LEU A 138 -1.37 -8.92 1.53
N ARG A 139 -0.92 -9.57 2.62
CA ARG A 139 0.48 -10.04 2.78
C ARG A 139 0.77 -11.34 2.04
N ASP A 140 0.45 -11.37 0.75
CA ASP A 140 0.56 -12.53 -0.12
C ASP A 140 1.70 -12.41 -1.16
N ASP A 141 2.44 -11.30 -1.14
CA ASP A 141 3.50 -10.97 -2.10
C ASP A 141 2.97 -10.95 -3.54
N GLN A 142 1.73 -10.48 -3.73
CA GLN A 142 1.11 -10.24 -5.04
C GLN A 142 0.80 -8.75 -5.22
N TRP A 143 0.79 -8.29 -6.47
CA TRP A 143 0.35 -6.94 -6.80
C TRP A 143 -1.16 -6.82 -6.60
N HIS A 144 -1.60 -5.79 -5.90
CA HIS A 144 -2.99 -5.40 -5.78
C HIS A 144 -3.18 -3.92 -6.10
N HIS A 145 -4.28 -3.59 -6.77
CA HIS A 145 -4.70 -2.21 -6.95
C HIS A 145 -5.56 -1.78 -5.77
N LEU A 146 -5.08 -0.83 -5.00
CA LEU A 146 -5.73 -0.33 -3.78
C LEU A 146 -6.32 1.05 -4.04
N ALA A 147 -7.55 1.29 -3.61
CA ALA A 147 -8.14 2.63 -3.63
C ALA A 147 -8.86 2.95 -2.32
N TRP A 148 -8.65 4.16 -1.82
CA TRP A 148 -9.37 4.76 -0.71
C TRP A 148 -10.24 5.89 -1.23
N VAL A 149 -11.52 5.88 -0.86
CA VAL A 149 -12.51 6.81 -1.41
C VAL A 149 -13.27 7.50 -0.30
N ARG A 150 -13.26 8.85 -0.34
CA ARG A 150 -14.10 9.71 0.48
C ARG A 150 -15.25 10.22 -0.37
N ASP A 151 -16.48 9.90 0.03
CA ASP A 151 -17.69 10.43 -0.61
C ASP A 151 -18.48 11.27 0.40
N LYS A 152 -18.36 12.60 0.27
CA LYS A 152 -19.10 13.56 1.08
C LYS A 152 -20.60 13.58 0.76
N ALA A 153 -20.99 13.28 -0.48
CA ALA A 153 -22.40 13.29 -0.90
C ALA A 153 -23.16 12.10 -0.30
N GLN A 154 -22.52 10.92 -0.25
CA GLN A 154 -23.04 9.74 0.44
C GLN A 154 -22.68 9.70 1.94
N ASN A 155 -21.94 10.69 2.43
CA ASN A 155 -21.42 10.78 3.79
C ASN A 155 -20.71 9.49 4.25
N ARG A 156 -19.81 8.93 3.44
CA ARG A 156 -19.06 7.72 3.79
C ARG A 156 -17.64 7.68 3.26
N TRP A 157 -16.85 6.79 3.83
CA TRP A 157 -15.61 6.28 3.27
C TRP A 157 -15.79 4.83 2.85
N PHE A 158 -15.08 4.40 1.81
CA PHE A 158 -14.99 3.01 1.38
C PHE A 158 -13.66 2.75 0.69
N MET A 159 -13.35 1.47 0.48
CA MET A 159 -12.09 1.02 -0.11
C MET A 159 -12.37 0.04 -1.24
N TYR A 160 -11.46 -0.01 -2.21
CA TYR A 160 -11.47 -1.03 -3.26
C TYR A 160 -10.13 -1.77 -3.28
N ILE A 161 -10.20 -3.07 -3.57
CA ILE A 161 -9.04 -3.90 -3.90
C ILE A 161 -9.33 -4.55 -5.25
N ASP A 162 -8.41 -4.41 -6.20
CA ASP A 162 -8.52 -4.95 -7.56
C ASP A 162 -9.87 -4.57 -8.22
N GLY A 163 -10.37 -3.36 -7.96
CA GLY A 163 -11.62 -2.85 -8.53
C GLY A 163 -12.91 -3.39 -7.89
N ALA A 164 -12.83 -4.27 -6.88
CA ALA A 164 -13.97 -4.75 -6.10
C ALA A 164 -14.07 -4.01 -4.76
N GLU A 165 -15.29 -3.63 -4.34
CA GLU A 165 -15.49 -2.92 -3.06
C GLU A 165 -15.10 -3.84 -1.90
N GLU A 166 -14.16 -3.38 -1.08
CA GLU A 166 -13.64 -4.13 0.06
C GLU A 166 -14.64 -4.07 1.20
N SER A 167 -14.87 -5.21 1.86
CA SER A 167 -15.65 -5.23 3.09
C SER A 167 -14.88 -4.55 4.22
N TYR A 168 -15.53 -3.68 4.98
CA TYR A 168 -14.89 -2.94 6.05
C TYR A 168 -15.76 -2.80 7.29
N SER A 169 -15.13 -2.41 8.39
CA SER A 169 -15.77 -2.02 9.64
C SER A 169 -14.98 -0.88 10.29
N PRO A 170 -15.59 -0.04 11.13
CA PRO A 170 -14.83 0.91 11.93
C PRO A 170 -13.79 0.19 12.79
N CYS A 171 -12.52 0.56 12.65
CA CYS A 171 -11.48 0.18 13.61
C CYS A 171 -11.71 0.91 14.94
N TYR A 172 -12.13 2.17 14.80
CA TYR A 172 -12.37 3.14 15.85
C TYR A 172 -13.26 4.26 15.29
N GLY A 173 -13.96 5.00 16.14
CA GLY A 173 -14.82 6.10 15.68
C GLY A 173 -16.04 5.64 14.89
N ALA A 174 -16.56 6.52 14.03
CA ALA A 174 -17.82 6.32 13.31
C ALA A 174 -17.62 6.24 11.79
N SER A 175 -18.55 5.59 11.11
CA SER A 175 -18.54 5.44 9.64
C SER A 175 -19.32 6.57 8.98
N HIS A 176 -18.68 7.74 8.84
CA HIS A 176 -19.17 8.88 8.05
C HIS A 176 -18.02 9.46 7.21
N ALA A 177 -18.25 10.47 6.38
CA ALA A 177 -17.19 11.04 5.51
C ALA A 177 -16.09 11.82 6.27
N GLY A 178 -16.22 11.99 7.58
CA GLY A 178 -15.36 12.87 8.37
C GLY A 178 -15.60 14.35 8.06
N THR A 179 -15.28 15.21 9.02
CA THR A 179 -15.31 16.66 8.82
C THR A 179 -14.13 17.08 7.94
N ASP A 180 -14.23 18.24 7.31
CA ASP A 180 -13.16 18.81 6.51
C ASP A 180 -11.89 19.09 7.34
N THR A 181 -10.76 19.08 6.64
CA THR A 181 -9.45 19.28 7.23
C THR A 181 -8.58 20.15 6.33
N VAL A 182 -7.60 20.81 6.96
CA VAL A 182 -6.51 21.52 6.29
C VAL A 182 -5.25 21.12 7.03
N TRP A 183 -4.30 20.54 6.32
CA TRP A 183 -3.06 20.06 6.92
C TRP A 183 -2.00 21.16 6.90
N VAL A 184 -1.18 21.16 7.94
CA VAL A 184 0.00 22.03 8.07
C VAL A 184 1.32 21.27 7.88
N ARG A 185 1.24 19.96 7.64
CA ARG A 185 2.38 19.07 7.37
C ARG A 185 2.21 18.35 6.04
N PRO A 186 3.31 18.15 5.28
CA PRO A 186 3.29 17.43 4.01
C PRO A 186 3.01 15.94 4.22
N PHE A 187 2.49 15.30 3.19
CA PHE A 187 2.35 13.84 3.17
C PHE A 187 3.68 13.17 2.83
N TRP A 188 3.90 12.01 3.44
CA TRP A 188 4.99 11.11 3.10
C TRP A 188 4.40 9.89 2.41
N TRP A 189 5.10 9.41 1.39
CA TRP A 189 4.76 8.23 0.62
C TRP A 189 5.66 7.06 1.00
N GLY A 190 5.06 5.89 1.22
CA GLY A 190 5.72 4.69 1.76
C GLY A 190 6.19 4.84 3.21
N ASN A 191 5.70 5.85 3.93
CA ASN A 191 6.03 6.16 5.33
C ASN A 191 5.08 7.23 5.90
N ASP A 192 5.31 7.66 7.14
CA ASP A 192 4.75 8.88 7.72
C ASP A 192 5.72 9.56 8.70
N ALA A 193 5.30 10.72 9.20
CA ALA A 193 6.09 11.60 10.04
C ALA A 193 6.14 11.22 11.53
N ARG A 194 5.65 10.04 11.94
CA ARG A 194 5.71 9.59 13.34
C ARG A 194 7.16 9.44 13.81
N TRP A 195 7.38 9.55 15.12
CA TRP A 195 8.72 9.42 15.72
C TRP A 195 9.39 8.08 15.40
N GLU A 196 8.69 6.97 15.60
CA GLU A 196 9.19 5.62 15.25
C GLU A 196 9.15 5.36 13.74
N ARG A 197 8.43 6.22 13.00
CA ARG A 197 8.10 6.09 11.57
C ARG A 197 7.31 4.80 11.30
N MET A 198 6.63 4.72 10.16
CA MET A 198 5.92 3.51 9.75
C MET A 198 6.26 3.19 8.29
N PRO A 199 7.54 2.83 8.04
CA PRO A 199 8.01 2.49 6.70
C PRO A 199 7.20 1.33 6.12
N PHE A 200 6.89 1.42 4.84
CA PHE A 200 6.17 0.38 4.13
C PHE A 200 7.05 -0.85 3.89
N HIS A 201 6.48 -2.04 4.05
CA HIS A 201 7.11 -3.33 3.77
C HIS A 201 6.59 -3.89 2.44
N GLY A 202 7.17 -3.45 1.32
CA GLY A 202 6.78 -3.95 0.01
C GLY A 202 7.17 -3.02 -1.13
N THR A 203 6.40 -3.05 -2.20
CA THR A 203 6.59 -2.21 -3.38
C THR A 203 5.33 -1.41 -3.65
N LEU A 204 5.48 -0.12 -3.92
CA LEU A 204 4.39 0.78 -4.30
C LEU A 204 4.67 1.37 -5.67
N GLY A 205 3.63 1.49 -6.49
CA GLY A 205 3.70 2.08 -7.83
C GLY A 205 2.40 2.79 -8.19
N TYR A 206 2.47 3.63 -9.23
CA TYR A 206 1.32 4.28 -9.86
C TYR A 206 0.38 4.97 -8.86
N LEU A 207 0.90 5.96 -8.14
CA LEU A 207 0.09 6.74 -7.21
C LEU A 207 -0.74 7.76 -8.00
N ARG A 208 -2.05 7.77 -7.77
CA ARG A 208 -2.96 8.76 -8.36
C ARG A 208 -3.87 9.32 -7.28
N VAL A 209 -4.14 10.62 -7.39
CA VAL A 209 -5.02 11.35 -6.49
C VAL A 209 -6.05 12.07 -7.33
N TRP A 210 -7.31 11.71 -7.16
CA TRP A 210 -8.45 12.26 -7.88
C TRP A 210 -9.28 13.15 -6.95
N GLY A 211 -9.67 14.34 -7.40
CA GLY A 211 -10.61 15.23 -6.72
C GLY A 211 -12.09 14.84 -6.92
N VAL A 212 -12.33 13.57 -7.26
CA VAL A 212 -13.65 12.99 -7.54
C VAL A 212 -13.75 11.59 -6.94
N VAL A 213 -14.99 11.15 -6.71
CA VAL A 213 -15.29 9.76 -6.36
C VAL A 213 -15.14 8.90 -7.61
N ARG A 214 -14.36 7.82 -7.51
CA ARG A 214 -14.23 6.80 -8.57
C ARG A 214 -15.01 5.55 -8.20
N THR A 215 -15.76 5.02 -9.15
CA THR A 215 -16.54 3.78 -9.00
C THR A 215 -15.70 2.54 -9.30
N ALA A 216 -16.17 1.36 -8.87
CA ALA A 216 -15.56 0.07 -9.19
C ALA A 216 -15.25 -0.11 -10.70
N GLU A 217 -16.22 0.23 -11.56
CA GLU A 217 -16.09 0.08 -13.02
C GLU A 217 -15.01 1.02 -13.57
N GLU A 218 -15.01 2.27 -13.10
CA GLU A 218 -14.05 3.30 -13.46
C GLU A 218 -12.61 2.96 -13.04
N LEU A 219 -12.45 2.43 -11.82
CA LEU A 219 -11.17 1.93 -11.32
C LEU A 219 -10.72 0.71 -12.14
N GLY A 220 -11.64 -0.24 -12.38
CA GLY A 220 -11.43 -1.41 -13.24
C GLY A 220 -10.89 -1.09 -14.63
N LYS A 221 -11.43 -0.04 -15.27
CA LYS A 221 -10.99 0.40 -16.59
C LYS A 221 -9.62 1.07 -16.58
N HIS A 222 -9.29 1.84 -15.53
CA HIS A 222 -8.14 2.74 -15.55
C HIS A 222 -6.93 2.24 -14.74
N MET A 223 -7.07 1.22 -13.88
CA MET A 223 -5.96 0.69 -13.06
C MET A 223 -4.74 0.28 -13.90
N CYS A 224 -4.97 -0.23 -15.12
CA CYS A 224 -3.92 -0.64 -16.07
C CYS A 224 -3.80 0.24 -17.32
N THR A 225 -4.45 1.40 -17.33
CA THR A 225 -4.30 2.35 -18.45
C THR A 225 -3.24 3.39 -18.09
N ALA A 226 -2.31 3.64 -19.01
CA ALA A 226 -1.38 4.75 -18.89
C ALA A 226 -2.14 6.07 -19.01
N LEU A 227 -2.06 6.89 -17.97
CA LEU A 227 -2.66 8.22 -17.93
C LEU A 227 -1.69 9.25 -18.54
N GLN A 228 -2.24 10.32 -19.10
CA GLN A 228 -1.46 11.44 -19.64
C GLN A 228 -1.18 12.51 -18.59
N GLY A 229 -1.99 12.58 -17.53
CA GLY A 229 -1.87 13.58 -16.46
C GLY A 229 -2.84 14.75 -16.60
N ASP A 230 -3.58 14.85 -17.71
CA ASP A 230 -4.57 15.90 -17.98
C ASP A 230 -6.03 15.41 -17.86
N GLU A 231 -6.24 14.22 -17.30
CA GLU A 231 -7.56 13.65 -17.08
C GLU A 231 -8.42 14.52 -16.17
N ALA A 232 -9.69 14.71 -16.54
CA ALA A 232 -10.63 15.49 -15.74
C ALA A 232 -10.78 14.92 -14.32
N GLY A 233 -10.54 15.79 -13.33
CA GLY A 233 -10.62 15.43 -11.91
C GLY A 233 -9.36 14.75 -11.35
N LEU A 234 -8.32 14.51 -12.15
CA LEU A 234 -7.01 14.07 -11.68
C LEU A 234 -6.25 15.26 -11.09
N LEU A 235 -5.82 15.16 -9.84
CA LEU A 235 -5.07 16.20 -9.14
C LEU A 235 -3.56 15.92 -9.17
N HIS A 236 -3.17 14.67 -8.90
CA HIS A 236 -1.76 14.26 -8.88
C HIS A 236 -1.59 12.88 -9.49
N PHE A 237 -0.52 12.68 -10.26
CA PHE A 237 -0.20 11.40 -10.88
C PHE A 237 1.30 11.13 -10.95
N TYR A 238 1.71 10.01 -10.34
CA TYR A 238 3.09 9.56 -10.28
C TYR A 238 3.19 8.18 -10.94
N PRO A 239 3.62 8.10 -12.21
CA PRO A 239 3.83 6.81 -12.91
C PRO A 239 5.12 6.10 -12.50
N PHE A 240 6.06 6.81 -11.88
CA PHE A 240 7.39 6.30 -11.52
C PHE A 240 8.22 5.80 -12.71
N ASP A 241 7.97 6.32 -13.91
CA ASP A 241 8.65 5.90 -15.15
C ASP A 241 10.04 6.53 -15.34
N GLU A 242 10.54 7.30 -14.37
CA GLU A 242 11.91 7.84 -14.36
C GLU A 242 12.96 6.73 -14.17
N MET A 243 12.57 5.66 -13.47
CA MET A 243 13.37 4.44 -13.18
C MET A 243 14.71 4.68 -12.48
N THR A 244 15.07 5.94 -12.20
CA THR A 244 16.35 6.38 -11.64
C THR A 244 16.18 7.75 -10.97
N GLY A 245 17.19 8.17 -10.22
CA GLY A 245 17.22 9.49 -9.59
C GLY A 245 16.60 9.51 -8.19
N LYS A 246 16.35 10.73 -7.70
CA LYS A 246 15.92 11.03 -6.31
C LYS A 246 14.58 11.75 -6.25
N LYS A 247 13.79 11.69 -7.32
CA LYS A 247 12.52 12.41 -7.42
C LYS A 247 11.57 11.57 -8.26
N ALA A 248 10.32 11.45 -7.82
CA ALA A 248 9.21 11.02 -8.66
C ALA A 248 8.43 12.28 -9.08
N VAL A 249 8.23 12.45 -10.37
CA VAL A 249 7.60 13.62 -10.97
C VAL A 249 6.10 13.46 -10.93
N ASP A 250 5.41 14.51 -10.48
CA ASP A 250 3.96 14.61 -10.63
C ASP A 250 3.62 15.09 -12.05
N LYS A 251 3.00 14.22 -12.85
CA LYS A 251 2.60 14.53 -14.23
C LYS A 251 1.30 15.32 -14.35
N ALA A 252 0.57 15.53 -13.25
CA ALA A 252 -0.69 16.27 -13.24
C ALA A 252 -0.58 17.61 -12.49
N GLY A 253 -0.33 17.55 -11.18
CA GLY A 253 -0.42 18.71 -10.29
C GLY A 253 0.90 19.47 -10.05
N GLY A 254 2.03 18.93 -10.54
CA GLY A 254 3.37 19.50 -10.35
C GLY A 254 3.92 19.38 -8.93
N LEU A 255 3.29 18.57 -8.07
CA LEU A 255 3.68 18.37 -6.68
C LEU A 255 4.66 17.19 -6.54
N ASP A 256 5.91 17.37 -6.94
CA ASP A 256 6.90 16.29 -6.97
C ASP A 256 7.18 15.65 -5.60
N ILE A 257 7.55 14.36 -5.62
CA ILE A 257 7.96 13.59 -4.44
C ILE A 257 9.48 13.45 -4.43
N ALA A 258 10.15 13.97 -3.39
CA ALA A 258 11.57 13.75 -3.18
C ALA A 258 11.81 12.37 -2.54
N LEU A 259 12.61 11.53 -3.19
CA LEU A 259 12.90 10.17 -2.74
C LEU A 259 14.10 10.16 -1.79
N VAL A 260 13.85 9.86 -0.51
CA VAL A 260 14.87 9.87 0.56
C VAL A 260 15.31 8.44 0.87
N ASN A 261 16.63 8.20 0.84
CA ASN A 261 17.26 6.89 1.08
C ASN A 261 16.84 5.73 0.15
N LEU A 262 16.31 6.04 -1.03
CA LEU A 262 15.79 5.07 -2.02
C LEU A 262 16.78 4.78 -3.18
N LYS A 263 18.09 4.82 -2.92
CA LYS A 263 19.15 4.84 -3.97
C LYS A 263 19.18 3.64 -4.93
N ARG A 264 18.46 2.54 -4.65
CA ARG A 264 18.35 1.33 -5.51
C ARG A 264 16.94 0.72 -5.47
N SER A 265 15.94 1.55 -5.20
CA SER A 265 14.58 1.06 -4.95
C SER A 265 13.70 1.02 -6.18
N TRP A 266 14.12 1.60 -7.30
CA TRP A 266 13.40 1.52 -8.56
C TRP A 266 13.34 0.08 -9.04
N VAL A 267 12.13 -0.40 -9.28
CA VAL A 267 11.85 -1.71 -9.86
C VAL A 267 10.95 -1.52 -11.07
N SER A 268 11.21 -2.26 -12.14
CA SER A 268 10.20 -2.49 -13.16
C SER A 268 9.09 -3.30 -12.52
N VAL A 269 7.84 -2.93 -12.79
CA VAL A 269 6.74 -3.85 -12.55
C VAL A 269 6.88 -4.95 -13.59
N ASP A 270 7.15 -6.17 -13.12
CA ASP A 270 7.25 -7.36 -13.94
C ASP A 270 5.89 -7.66 -14.63
N ASP A 271 5.87 -8.51 -15.65
CA ASP A 271 4.66 -8.90 -16.44
C ASP A 271 3.51 -9.52 -15.59
N GLU A 272 3.69 -9.66 -14.27
CA GLU A 272 2.71 -10.19 -13.31
C GLU A 272 1.65 -9.17 -12.85
N LEU A 273 1.63 -7.94 -13.41
CA LEU A 273 0.54 -6.99 -13.14
C LEU A 273 -0.75 -7.52 -13.80
N HIS A 274 -1.53 -8.28 -13.05
CA HIS A 274 -2.79 -8.85 -13.53
C HIS A 274 -3.85 -7.74 -13.66
N CYS A 275 -4.07 -7.29 -14.90
CA CYS A 275 -4.95 -6.17 -15.28
C CYS A 275 -6.44 -6.49 -15.34
N THR A 276 -6.89 -7.47 -14.59
CA THR A 276 -8.31 -7.84 -14.51
C THR A 276 -8.78 -7.67 -13.08
N PRO A 277 -9.94 -7.05 -12.84
CA PRO A 277 -10.54 -7.06 -11.52
C PRO A 277 -10.59 -8.48 -10.99
N ARG A 278 -9.96 -8.71 -9.83
CA ARG A 278 -9.95 -10.02 -9.20
C ARG A 278 -10.99 -10.05 -8.09
N PRO A 279 -11.72 -11.16 -7.94
CA PRO A 279 -12.46 -11.37 -6.71
C PRO A 279 -11.47 -11.36 -5.54
N LEU A 280 -11.86 -10.69 -4.47
CA LEU A 280 -11.04 -10.56 -3.26
C LEU A 280 -10.58 -11.94 -2.78
N PRO A 281 -9.36 -12.06 -2.22
CA PRO A 281 -8.90 -13.27 -1.56
C PRO A 281 -9.98 -13.80 -0.60
N THR A 282 -10.37 -15.06 -0.78
CA THR A 282 -11.38 -15.67 0.08
C THR A 282 -10.85 -15.69 1.52
N LYS A 283 -11.64 -15.13 2.45
CA LYS A 283 -11.39 -15.15 3.90
C LYS A 283 -10.94 -16.55 4.33
N THR A 284 -9.65 -16.77 4.55
CA THR A 284 -9.21 -17.96 5.27
C THR A 284 -9.65 -17.75 6.71
N LYS A 285 -10.71 -18.47 7.10
CA LYS A 285 -11.07 -18.67 8.50
C LYS A 285 -9.76 -18.98 9.25
N PRO A 286 -9.45 -18.29 10.37
CA PRO A 286 -8.24 -18.60 11.12
C PRO A 286 -8.26 -20.10 11.40
N ALA A 287 -7.19 -20.80 10.99
CA ALA A 287 -7.03 -22.20 11.28
C ALA A 287 -7.17 -22.36 12.80
N VAL A 288 -8.32 -22.88 13.23
CA VAL A 288 -8.48 -23.35 14.59
C VAL A 288 -7.45 -24.46 14.70
N ILE A 289 -6.47 -24.28 15.59
CA ILE A 289 -5.57 -25.34 15.99
C ILE A 289 -6.44 -26.32 16.78
N GLU A 290 -7.18 -27.18 16.06
CA GLU A 290 -7.80 -28.37 16.63
C GLU A 290 -6.78 -29.51 16.55
N GLU A 291 -5.75 -29.47 17.39
CA GLU A 291 -4.93 -30.66 17.65
C GLU A 291 -4.22 -30.53 19.01
N GLU A 292 -4.99 -30.75 20.10
CA GLU A 292 -4.56 -31.47 21.31
C GLU A 292 -5.69 -31.46 22.35
N LEU A 293 -6.73 -32.26 22.13
CA LEU A 293 -7.64 -32.72 23.19
C LEU A 293 -8.39 -33.98 22.73
N ALA A 294 -7.63 -34.92 22.15
CA ALA A 294 -8.12 -36.24 21.77
C ALA A 294 -7.39 -37.34 22.55
N THR A 295 -7.26 -37.18 23.87
CA THR A 295 -6.82 -38.25 24.78
C THR A 295 -7.29 -37.99 26.21
N SER A 296 -8.61 -37.92 26.43
CA SER A 296 -9.21 -38.32 27.71
C SER A 296 -10.73 -38.37 27.61
N ALA A 297 -11.30 -39.42 28.18
CA ALA A 297 -12.72 -39.58 28.51
C ALA A 297 -13.67 -40.04 27.39
N THR A 298 -13.51 -41.32 27.02
CA THR A 298 -14.64 -42.25 27.08
C THR A 298 -15.29 -42.19 28.46
N LEU A 299 -16.56 -41.77 28.54
CA LEU A 299 -17.66 -42.28 29.37
C LEU A 299 -18.72 -41.17 29.62
N GLY A 300 -19.97 -41.43 29.22
CA GLY A 300 -21.15 -40.84 29.88
C GLY A 300 -22.07 -39.94 29.04
N THR A 301 -23.12 -40.57 28.51
CA THR A 301 -24.43 -40.12 27.97
C THR A 301 -25.04 -38.83 28.59
N PRO A 302 -25.90 -38.07 27.86
CA PRO A 302 -26.22 -36.67 28.16
C PRO A 302 -27.44 -36.50 29.08
N LEU A 303 -27.50 -35.37 29.80
CA LEU A 303 -28.71 -34.94 30.50
C LEU A 303 -29.05 -33.47 30.18
N ARG A 304 -30.29 -33.32 29.73
CA ARG A 304 -30.97 -32.11 29.29
C ARG A 304 -31.71 -31.49 30.47
N ALA A 305 -31.53 -30.19 30.75
CA ALA A 305 -32.47 -29.35 31.52
C ALA A 305 -32.06 -27.87 31.32
N SER A 306 -32.85 -27.05 30.62
CA SER A 306 -34.02 -26.29 31.11
C SER A 306 -33.65 -25.02 31.90
N LEU A 307 -33.85 -23.87 31.23
CA LEU A 307 -34.30 -22.54 31.71
C LEU A 307 -34.42 -22.30 33.23
N ASN A 308 -33.70 -21.31 33.78
CA ASN A 308 -34.23 -19.96 34.10
C ASN A 308 -33.20 -19.04 34.80
N PRO A 309 -33.36 -17.70 34.74
CA PRO A 309 -32.41 -16.72 35.24
C PRO A 309 -32.75 -16.26 36.66
N THR A 310 -31.84 -16.45 37.61
CA THR A 310 -31.62 -15.57 38.79
C THR A 310 -30.60 -16.22 39.74
N ARG A 311 -29.37 -15.70 39.81
CA ARG A 311 -28.60 -15.76 41.05
C ARG A 311 -27.49 -14.72 41.07
N LYS A 312 -27.50 -13.95 42.16
CA LYS A 312 -26.51 -12.94 42.53
C LYS A 312 -25.09 -13.53 42.43
N ARG A 313 -24.20 -12.78 41.76
CA ARG A 313 -22.77 -13.08 41.60
C ARG A 313 -22.10 -13.08 42.99
N SER A 314 -21.94 -14.26 43.58
CA SER A 314 -20.95 -14.47 44.64
C SER A 314 -19.57 -14.47 43.99
N LEU A 315 -18.65 -13.64 44.50
CA LEU A 315 -17.24 -13.67 44.13
C LEU A 315 -16.64 -15.02 44.53
N GLU A 316 -16.50 -15.93 43.57
CA GLU A 316 -15.63 -17.09 43.74
C GLU A 316 -14.18 -16.61 43.70
N ARG A 317 -13.36 -17.13 44.63
CA ARG A 317 -11.92 -16.85 44.66
C ARG A 317 -11.29 -17.49 43.41
N PRO A 318 -10.33 -16.79 42.76
CA PRO A 318 -9.63 -17.33 41.61
C PRO A 318 -8.98 -18.68 41.97
N THR A 319 -8.96 -19.58 41.01
CA THR A 319 -8.31 -20.88 41.16
C THR A 319 -6.80 -20.69 41.31
N VAL A 320 -6.10 -21.67 41.92
CA VAL A 320 -4.64 -21.61 42.15
C VAL A 320 -3.85 -21.34 40.86
N HIS A 321 -4.37 -21.79 39.71
CA HIS A 321 -3.76 -21.55 38.41
C HIS A 321 -3.92 -20.09 37.94
N GLU A 322 -5.10 -19.50 38.12
CA GLU A 322 -5.35 -18.08 37.80
C GLU A 322 -4.60 -17.13 38.76
N GLU A 323 -4.37 -17.54 40.02
CA GLU A 323 -3.52 -16.78 40.94
C GLU A 323 -2.03 -16.80 40.53
N LEU A 324 -1.55 -17.91 39.96
CA LEU A 324 -0.18 -18.03 39.44
C LEU A 324 0.02 -17.18 38.19
N GLU A 325 -0.90 -17.22 37.22
CA GLU A 325 -0.85 -16.37 36.02
C GLU A 325 -0.92 -14.88 36.37
N MET A 326 -1.79 -14.50 37.31
CA MET A 326 -1.85 -13.10 37.78
C MET A 326 -0.58 -12.66 38.51
N LYS A 327 0.16 -13.59 39.12
CA LYS A 327 1.43 -13.29 39.79
C LYS A 327 2.55 -13.09 38.75
N GLU A 328 2.62 -13.92 37.72
CA GLU A 328 3.57 -13.76 36.60
C GLU A 328 3.32 -12.44 35.84
N VAL A 329 2.06 -12.12 35.55
CA VAL A 329 1.70 -10.84 34.89
C VAL A 329 2.10 -9.63 35.74
N ARG A 330 2.04 -9.74 37.08
CA ARG A 330 2.48 -8.66 37.99
C ARG A 330 3.99 -8.52 38.03
N GLU A 331 4.75 -9.62 37.99
CA GLU A 331 6.21 -9.59 37.91
C GLU A 331 6.68 -8.97 36.58
N VAL A 332 6.11 -9.40 35.45
CA VAL A 332 6.44 -8.82 34.13
C VAL A 332 6.13 -7.32 34.09
N LYS A 333 5.00 -6.88 34.67
CA LYS A 333 4.67 -5.45 34.76
C LYS A 333 5.68 -4.66 35.60
N LYS A 334 6.24 -5.27 36.65
CA LYS A 334 7.27 -4.64 37.49
C LYS A 334 8.59 -4.52 36.75
N GLU A 335 9.01 -5.57 36.04
CA GLU A 335 10.23 -5.56 35.21
C GLU A 335 10.14 -4.53 34.07
N VAL A 336 9.00 -4.44 33.38
CA VAL A 336 8.77 -3.43 32.34
C VAL A 336 8.86 -2.01 32.91
N LYS A 337 8.35 -1.78 34.13
CA LYS A 337 8.44 -0.48 34.79
C LYS A 337 9.89 -0.13 35.16
N GLU A 338 10.64 -1.06 35.74
CA GLU A 338 12.06 -0.87 36.06
C GLU A 338 12.90 -0.62 34.79
N MET A 339 12.63 -1.36 33.69
CA MET A 339 13.28 -1.11 32.40
C MET A 339 12.99 0.28 31.83
N LYS A 340 11.76 0.78 31.99
CA LYS A 340 11.37 2.11 31.52
C LYS A 340 12.08 3.21 32.31
N GLU A 341 12.14 3.08 33.63
CA GLU A 341 12.89 4.01 34.50
C GLU A 341 14.40 4.01 34.18
N VAL A 342 15.00 2.83 33.95
CA VAL A 342 16.43 2.72 33.57
C VAL A 342 16.71 3.36 32.20
N ARG A 343 15.80 3.20 31.23
CA ARG A 343 15.93 3.81 29.89
C ARG A 343 15.83 5.34 29.96
N GLU A 344 14.85 5.88 30.67
CA GLU A 344 14.70 7.34 30.85
C GLU A 344 15.92 7.95 31.55
N VAL A 345 16.45 7.31 32.61
CA VAL A 345 17.66 7.79 33.30
C VAL A 345 18.89 7.77 32.39
N ARG A 346 19.01 6.80 31.47
CA ARG A 346 20.13 6.72 30.53
C ARG A 346 20.07 7.83 29.47
N GLU A 347 18.90 8.14 28.95
CA GLU A 347 18.69 9.25 28.00
C GLU A 347 18.97 10.61 28.65
N VAL A 348 18.47 10.84 29.87
CA VAL A 348 18.74 12.09 30.61
C VAL A 348 20.24 12.28 30.86
N LYS A 349 20.98 11.21 31.23
CA LYS A 349 22.44 11.28 31.41
C LYS A 349 23.18 11.64 30.11
N LYS A 350 22.69 11.16 28.96
CA LYS A 350 23.27 11.48 27.66
C LYS A 350 23.10 12.96 27.32
N VAL A 351 21.88 13.49 27.46
CA VAL A 351 21.59 14.92 27.26
C VAL A 351 22.44 15.80 28.20
N VAL A 352 22.54 15.44 29.49
CA VAL A 352 23.36 16.17 30.46
C VAL A 352 24.85 16.17 30.07
N SER A 353 25.35 15.08 29.47
CA SER A 353 26.74 15.01 29.01
C SER A 353 27.03 15.90 27.79
N GLU A 354 26.07 16.00 26.86
CA GLU A 354 26.15 16.88 25.69
C GLU A 354 26.10 18.35 26.11
N VAL A 355 25.17 18.73 26.98
CA VAL A 355 25.08 20.09 27.52
C VAL A 355 26.36 20.50 28.25
N ARG A 356 26.99 19.60 29.02
CA ARG A 356 28.27 19.89 29.68
C ARG A 356 29.41 20.13 28.69
N LYS A 357 29.40 19.43 27.55
CA LYS A 357 30.39 19.62 26.50
C LYS A 357 30.23 20.98 25.84
N GLU A 358 29.00 21.36 25.49
CA GLU A 358 28.70 22.68 24.92
C GLU A 358 29.04 23.82 25.89
N MET A 359 28.75 23.66 27.19
CA MET A 359 29.13 24.64 28.20
C MET A 359 30.65 24.83 28.30
N LYS A 360 31.43 23.77 28.09
CA LYS A 360 32.90 23.84 28.10
C LYS A 360 33.42 24.56 26.86
N GLU A 361 32.88 24.28 25.69
CA GLU A 361 33.20 24.96 24.43
C GLU A 361 32.86 26.46 24.51
N VAL A 362 31.71 26.81 25.09
CA VAL A 362 31.33 28.22 25.33
C VAL A 362 32.28 28.92 26.31
N LYS A 363 32.79 28.21 27.31
CA LYS A 363 33.77 28.77 28.26
C LYS A 363 35.12 29.01 27.59
N GLU A 364 35.61 28.06 26.81
CA GLU A 364 36.86 28.18 26.05
C GLU A 364 36.78 29.32 25.02
N MET A 365 35.62 29.51 24.35
CA MET A 365 35.41 30.64 23.44
C MET A 365 35.41 32.01 24.15
N LYS A 366 35.01 32.07 25.43
CA LYS A 366 35.07 33.31 26.22
C LYS A 366 36.49 33.64 26.65
N GLU A 367 37.27 32.63 27.04
CA GLU A 367 38.69 32.79 27.41
C GLU A 367 39.59 33.17 26.22
N VAL A 368 39.21 32.85 24.98
CA VAL A 368 39.90 33.31 23.76
C VAL A 368 39.50 34.75 23.36
N ARG A 369 38.38 35.26 23.88
CA ARG A 369 37.83 36.59 23.56
C ARG A 369 38.27 37.68 24.53
N GLU A 370 38.64 37.31 25.75
CA GLU A 370 39.36 38.16 26.73
C GLU A 370 40.86 38.16 26.42
#